data_AF-A0A949JLU0-F1
#
_entry.id   AF-A0A949JLU0-F1
#
_cell.length_a   1.000
_cell.length_b   1.000
_cell.length_c   1.000
_cell.angle_alpha   90.00
_cell.angle_beta   90.00
_cell.angle_gamma   90.00
#
_symmetry.space_group_name_H-M   'P 1'
#
loop_
_entity.id
_entity.type
_entity.pdbx_description
1 polymer ?
#
loop_
_entity_poly.entity_id
_entity_poly.type
_entity_poly.pdbx_seq_one_letter_code
_entity_poly.pdbx_strand_id
1 'polypeptide(L)'
;MLAAILLCLAGLSGVLAESATPQTDADAAEPVPAARELNETIEGAGDLTLSTITVSDLLQMADLASVAHQQQIHVRKSAGLSLFVPGLGQYTNGETGKGFAFFAADLAIRGTAAAVGYFLLPASVRIANLNYLQTPIVDIETRWKNLTVAEFLPSAAVAASAGILSAIVRHIAARDARDLAMQAIADGTVVFEPIPLMSTPAVGR
;
A
#
# COMPACT_ATOMS: atom_id res chain seq x y z
N MET A 1 -20.07 -19.94 10.49
CA MET A 1 -20.47 -19.20 9.26
C MET A 1 -20.12 -17.70 9.26
N LEU A 2 -19.81 -17.05 10.39
CA LEU A 2 -19.19 -15.71 10.42
C LEU A 2 -17.86 -15.65 9.64
N ALA A 3 -17.14 -16.76 9.58
CA ALA A 3 -15.91 -16.89 8.79
C ALA A 3 -16.12 -16.85 7.27
N ALA A 4 -17.29 -17.24 6.75
CA ALA A 4 -17.55 -17.28 5.31
C ALA A 4 -17.92 -15.88 4.76
N ILE A 5 -18.58 -15.05 5.56
CA ILE A 5 -18.90 -13.66 5.21
C ILE A 5 -17.64 -12.78 5.33
N LEU A 6 -16.74 -13.07 6.30
CA LEU A 6 -15.40 -12.48 6.34
C LEU A 6 -14.52 -12.94 5.17
N LEU A 7 -14.64 -14.20 4.70
CA LEU A 7 -13.87 -14.71 3.57
C LEU A 7 -14.31 -14.11 2.22
N CYS A 8 -15.59 -13.78 2.01
CA CYS A 8 -16.03 -13.14 0.77
C CYS A 8 -15.59 -11.66 0.67
N LEU A 9 -15.49 -10.95 1.80
CA LEU A 9 -14.89 -9.60 1.85
C LEU A 9 -13.36 -9.65 1.65
N ALA A 10 -12.69 -10.70 2.13
CA ALA A 10 -11.28 -10.94 1.84
C ALA A 10 -11.03 -11.38 0.38
N GLY A 11 -11.95 -12.17 -0.20
CA GLY A 11 -11.83 -12.71 -1.56
C GLY A 11 -11.95 -11.65 -2.65
N LEU A 12 -12.80 -10.63 -2.45
CA LEU A 12 -12.89 -9.50 -3.39
C LEU A 12 -11.66 -8.57 -3.30
N SER A 13 -10.93 -8.61 -2.17
CA SER A 13 -9.63 -7.94 -2.02
C SER A 13 -8.52 -8.70 -2.77
N GLY A 14 -8.67 -10.02 -2.96
CA GLY A 14 -7.69 -10.87 -3.63
C GLY A 14 -7.75 -10.79 -5.16
N VAL A 15 -8.94 -10.68 -5.75
CA VAL A 15 -9.09 -10.63 -7.23
C VAL A 15 -8.60 -9.30 -7.83
N LEU A 16 -8.49 -8.23 -7.05
CA LEU A 16 -7.83 -6.98 -7.48
C LEU A 16 -6.32 -6.94 -7.15
N ALA A 17 -5.83 -7.83 -6.28
CA ALA A 17 -4.42 -7.89 -5.91
C ALA A 17 -3.54 -8.58 -6.98
N GLU A 18 -4.12 -9.40 -7.86
CA GLU A 18 -3.40 -10.09 -8.95
C GLU A 18 -2.85 -9.13 -10.02
N SER A 19 -3.43 -7.92 -10.14
CA SER A 19 -2.93 -6.91 -11.10
C SER A 19 -1.80 -6.04 -10.55
N ALA A 20 -1.47 -6.14 -9.26
CA ALA A 20 -0.34 -5.45 -8.65
C ALA A 20 0.96 -6.25 -8.86
N THR A 21 1.28 -6.57 -10.12
CA THR A 21 2.68 -6.81 -10.45
C THR A 21 3.42 -5.47 -10.25
N PRO A 22 4.49 -5.42 -9.45
CA PRO A 22 5.19 -4.18 -9.11
C PRO A 22 6.10 -3.71 -10.25
N GLN A 23 5.60 -3.73 -11.49
CA GLN A 23 6.47 -3.69 -12.66
C GLN A 23 5.84 -3.00 -13.87
N THR A 24 5.19 -1.83 -13.71
CA THR A 24 4.94 -0.93 -14.85
C THR A 24 4.74 0.55 -14.45
N ASP A 25 5.50 1.06 -13.49
CA ASP A 25 5.59 2.52 -13.23
C ASP A 25 7.04 3.00 -12.99
N ALA A 26 8.02 2.11 -13.17
CA ALA A 26 9.43 2.42 -12.97
C ALA A 26 9.99 3.42 -14.00
N ASP A 27 9.28 3.66 -15.10
CA ASP A 27 9.75 4.47 -16.23
C ASP A 27 9.27 5.93 -16.19
N ALA A 28 8.32 6.27 -15.30
CA ALA A 28 7.78 7.62 -15.13
C ALA A 28 7.89 8.17 -13.69
N ALA A 29 8.42 7.38 -12.76
CA ALA A 29 8.69 7.84 -11.41
C ALA A 29 10.00 8.63 -11.39
N GLU A 30 9.93 9.86 -10.86
CA GLU A 30 11.10 10.72 -10.73
C GLU A 30 12.22 9.98 -9.97
N PRO A 31 13.46 9.95 -10.50
CA PRO A 31 14.55 9.23 -9.87
C PRO A 31 14.84 9.82 -8.49
N VAL A 32 15.10 8.94 -7.51
CA VAL A 32 15.54 9.33 -6.16
C VAL A 32 16.83 10.17 -6.23
N PRO A 33 17.06 11.11 -5.31
CA PRO A 33 18.19 12.04 -5.40
C PRO A 33 19.55 11.37 -5.65
N ALA A 34 19.88 10.29 -4.94
CA ALA A 34 21.16 9.59 -5.15
C ALA A 34 21.23 8.84 -6.48
N ALA A 35 20.11 8.41 -7.07
CA ALA A 35 20.09 7.81 -8.40
C ALA A 35 20.33 8.86 -9.49
N ARG A 36 19.89 10.09 -9.26
CA ARG A 36 20.16 11.23 -10.15
C ARG A 36 21.63 11.60 -10.13
N GLU A 37 22.22 11.73 -8.94
CA GLU A 37 23.66 11.97 -8.77
C GLU A 37 24.50 10.84 -9.38
N LEU A 38 24.07 9.58 -9.23
CA LEU A 38 24.73 8.44 -9.87
C LEU A 38 24.69 8.54 -11.40
N ASN A 39 23.54 8.87 -12.00
CA ASN A 39 23.43 9.05 -13.44
C ASN A 39 24.30 10.19 -13.96
N GLU A 40 24.31 11.34 -13.27
CA GLU A 40 25.19 12.47 -13.61
C GLU A 40 26.68 12.06 -13.56
N THR A 41 27.05 11.26 -12.56
CA THR A 41 28.43 10.73 -12.41
C THR A 41 28.78 9.74 -13.53
N ILE A 42 27.84 8.87 -13.92
CA ILE A 42 28.04 7.90 -15.01
C ILE A 42 28.11 8.61 -16.37
N GLU A 43 27.25 9.60 -16.64
CA GLU A 43 27.28 10.37 -17.88
C GLU A 43 28.58 11.18 -18.01
N GLY A 44 29.02 11.83 -16.92
CA GLY A 44 30.31 12.52 -16.88
C GLY A 44 31.52 11.57 -17.04
N ALA A 45 31.39 10.32 -16.61
CA ALA A 45 32.41 9.28 -16.78
C ALA A 45 32.38 8.60 -18.16
N GLY A 46 31.27 8.71 -18.91
CA GLY A 46 31.12 8.13 -20.25
C GLY A 46 32.06 8.75 -21.29
N ASP A 47 32.48 10.00 -21.06
CA ASP A 47 33.46 10.71 -21.90
C ASP A 47 34.93 10.38 -21.54
N LEU A 48 35.15 9.63 -20.45
CA LEU A 48 36.48 9.20 -20.00
C LEU A 48 36.83 7.82 -20.59
N THR A 49 38.10 7.65 -20.96
CA THR A 49 38.59 6.32 -21.38
C THR A 49 38.70 5.40 -20.16
N LEU A 50 38.41 4.09 -20.32
CA LEU A 50 38.49 3.07 -19.26
C LEU A 50 39.85 3.05 -18.51
N SER A 51 40.91 3.57 -19.14
CA SER A 51 42.24 3.71 -18.54
C SER A 51 42.36 4.80 -17.47
N THR A 52 41.37 5.70 -17.36
CA THR A 52 41.38 6.85 -16.44
C THR A 52 40.45 6.68 -15.24
N ILE A 53 39.58 5.68 -15.27
CA ILE A 53 38.70 5.34 -14.14
C ILE A 53 39.54 4.70 -13.04
N THR A 54 39.55 5.32 -11.87
CA THR A 54 40.28 4.81 -10.71
C THR A 54 39.40 3.88 -9.88
N VAL A 55 40.03 3.06 -9.03
CA VAL A 55 39.30 2.24 -8.04
C VAL A 55 38.50 3.11 -7.07
N SER A 56 38.96 4.34 -6.81
CA SER A 56 38.24 5.31 -5.97
C SER A 56 36.90 5.70 -6.61
N ASP A 57 36.88 5.92 -7.92
CA ASP A 57 35.66 6.30 -8.65
C ASP A 57 34.64 5.16 -8.64
N LEU A 58 35.11 3.91 -8.77
CA LEU A 58 34.26 2.71 -8.67
C LEU A 58 33.65 2.56 -7.27
N LEU A 59 34.41 2.84 -6.21
CA LEU A 59 33.90 2.81 -4.84
C LEU A 59 32.86 3.92 -4.61
N GLN A 60 33.11 5.12 -5.14
CA GLN A 60 32.16 6.23 -5.05
C GLN A 60 30.85 5.93 -5.78
N MET A 61 30.92 5.36 -6.99
CA MET A 61 29.73 4.90 -7.72
C MET A 61 28.98 3.80 -6.96
N ALA A 62 29.70 2.87 -6.33
CA ALA A 62 29.09 1.82 -5.52
C ALA A 62 28.38 2.36 -4.27
N ASP A 63 28.97 3.36 -3.60
CA ASP A 63 28.37 4.03 -2.45
C ASP A 63 27.10 4.79 -2.85
N LEU A 64 27.13 5.55 -3.95
CA LEU A 64 25.96 6.23 -4.51
C LEU A 64 24.85 5.24 -4.90
N ALA A 65 25.21 4.12 -5.54
CA ALA A 65 24.26 3.07 -5.89
C ALA A 65 23.63 2.43 -4.64
N SER A 66 24.41 2.22 -3.58
CA SER A 66 23.93 1.71 -2.29
C SER A 66 22.91 2.66 -1.66
N VAL A 67 23.21 3.96 -1.61
CA VAL A 67 22.30 4.98 -1.08
C VAL A 67 21.04 5.09 -1.95
N ALA A 68 21.18 5.10 -3.28
CA ALA A 68 20.06 5.14 -4.21
C ALA A 68 19.11 3.95 -4.00
N HIS A 69 19.66 2.75 -3.78
CA HIS A 69 18.85 1.57 -3.49
C HIS A 69 18.08 1.69 -2.17
N GLN A 70 18.75 2.17 -1.11
CA GLN A 70 18.11 2.38 0.20
C GLN A 70 16.99 3.44 0.14
N GLN A 71 17.23 4.55 -0.56
CA GLN A 71 16.22 5.58 -0.81
C GLN A 71 15.01 5.00 -1.55
N GLN A 72 15.24 4.20 -2.60
CA GLN A 72 14.17 3.55 -3.35
C GLN A 72 13.35 2.58 -2.49
N ILE A 73 14.00 1.79 -1.63
CA ILE A 73 13.31 0.90 -0.68
C ILE A 73 12.45 1.72 0.28
N HIS A 74 12.99 2.81 0.84
CA HIS A 74 12.26 3.67 1.76
C HIS A 74 10.99 4.24 1.11
N VAL A 75 11.12 4.82 -0.09
CA VAL A 75 10.00 5.36 -0.86
C VAL A 75 8.96 4.29 -1.17
N ARG A 76 9.38 3.11 -1.64
CA ARG A 76 8.49 1.98 -1.92
C ARG A 76 7.77 1.49 -0.66
N LYS A 77 8.47 1.43 0.48
CA LYS A 77 7.89 1.02 1.76
C LYS A 77 6.83 2.03 2.22
N SER A 78 7.12 3.32 2.17
CA SER A 78 6.17 4.38 2.51
C SER A 78 4.91 4.32 1.64
N ALA A 79 5.06 4.17 0.32
CA ALA A 79 3.93 4.00 -0.59
C ALA A 79 3.14 2.71 -0.31
N GLY A 80 3.83 1.58 -0.12
CA GLY A 80 3.22 0.29 0.16
C GLY A 80 2.43 0.26 1.46
N LEU A 81 2.91 0.95 2.50
CA LEU A 81 2.18 1.11 3.76
C LEU A 81 0.84 1.82 3.54
N SER A 82 0.83 2.93 2.80
CA SER A 82 -0.40 3.67 2.49
C SER A 82 -1.34 2.95 1.52
N LEU A 83 -0.82 2.05 0.70
CA LEU A 83 -1.64 1.17 -0.14
C LEU A 83 -2.42 0.15 0.70
N PHE A 84 -1.78 -0.41 1.72
CA PHE A 84 -2.40 -1.41 2.60
C PHE A 84 -3.36 -0.76 3.61
N VAL A 85 -2.88 0.26 4.32
CA VAL A 85 -3.64 1.07 5.26
C VAL A 85 -3.51 2.54 4.85
N PRO A 86 -4.57 3.14 4.26
CA PRO A 86 -4.52 4.53 3.84
C PRO A 86 -4.14 5.45 5.01
N GLY A 87 -3.14 6.30 4.79
CA GLY A 87 -2.62 7.23 5.78
C GLY A 87 -1.40 6.75 6.56
N LEU A 88 -1.05 5.46 6.50
CA LEU A 88 0.04 4.91 7.30
C LEU A 88 1.43 5.38 6.85
N GLY A 89 1.66 5.49 5.54
CA GLY A 89 2.89 6.04 4.97
C GLY A 89 3.07 7.54 5.26
N GLN A 90 1.98 8.31 5.28
CA GLN A 90 2.02 9.72 5.71
C GLN A 90 2.47 9.83 7.18
N TYR A 91 1.91 8.97 8.05
CA TYR A 91 2.27 8.94 9.46
C TYR A 91 3.76 8.64 9.68
N THR A 92 4.32 7.69 8.93
CA THR A 92 5.75 7.35 9.05
C THR A 92 6.69 8.44 8.52
N ASN A 93 6.19 9.33 7.65
CA ASN A 93 6.93 10.48 7.15
C ASN A 93 6.65 11.77 7.95
N GLY A 94 6.01 11.69 9.11
CA GLY A 94 5.76 12.83 10.01
C GLY A 94 4.51 13.66 9.69
N GLU A 95 3.79 13.35 8.61
CA GLU A 95 2.59 14.07 8.16
C GLU A 95 1.31 13.47 8.78
N THR A 96 1.19 13.53 10.11
CA THR A 96 0.08 12.90 10.85
C THR A 96 -1.29 13.42 10.43
N GLY A 97 -1.42 14.72 10.12
CA GLY A 97 -2.69 15.32 9.72
C GLY A 97 -3.24 14.73 8.41
N LYS A 98 -2.38 14.63 7.39
CA LYS A 98 -2.73 13.99 6.11
C LYS A 98 -3.00 12.49 6.30
N GLY A 99 -2.18 11.83 7.12
CA GLY A 99 -2.38 10.42 7.44
C GLY A 99 -3.75 10.14 8.06
N PHE A 100 -4.15 10.95 9.03
CA PHE A 100 -5.47 10.85 9.64
C PHE A 100 -6.60 11.12 8.63
N ALA A 101 -6.45 12.12 7.75
CA ALA A 101 -7.46 12.44 6.75
C ALA A 101 -7.73 11.25 5.79
N PHE A 102 -6.67 10.60 5.28
CA PHE A 102 -6.82 9.42 4.43
C PHE A 102 -7.44 8.23 5.18
N PHE A 103 -7.01 7.98 6.41
CA PHE A 103 -7.60 6.93 7.24
C PHE A 103 -9.08 7.19 7.52
N ALA A 104 -9.44 8.42 7.89
CA ALA A 104 -10.81 8.82 8.15
C ALA A 104 -11.69 8.72 6.91
N ALA A 105 -11.16 9.07 5.73
CA ALA A 105 -11.87 8.91 4.47
C ALA A 105 -12.19 7.44 4.15
N ASP A 106 -11.21 6.54 4.29
CA ASP A 106 -11.43 5.11 4.09
C ASP A 106 -12.41 4.52 5.12
N LEU A 107 -12.31 4.95 6.38
CA LEU A 107 -13.23 4.54 7.43
C LEU A 107 -14.66 5.04 7.15
N ALA A 108 -14.81 6.27 6.68
CA ALA A 108 -16.11 6.83 6.31
C ALA A 108 -16.75 6.07 5.13
N ILE A 109 -15.96 5.72 4.11
CA ILE A 109 -16.43 4.90 2.98
C ILE A 109 -16.92 3.54 3.49
N ARG A 110 -16.10 2.83 4.27
CA ARG A 110 -16.44 1.49 4.78
C ARG A 110 -17.61 1.53 5.76
N GLY A 111 -17.64 2.51 6.66
CA GLY A 111 -18.72 2.70 7.63
C GLY A 111 -20.04 3.00 6.94
N THR A 112 -20.03 3.90 5.95
CA THR A 112 -21.21 4.22 5.15
C THR A 112 -21.69 2.99 4.36
N ALA A 113 -20.78 2.27 3.73
CA ALA A 113 -21.11 1.06 2.99
C ALA A 113 -21.68 -0.05 3.87
N ALA A 114 -21.15 -0.22 5.08
CA ALA A 114 -21.68 -1.17 6.05
C ALA A 114 -23.09 -0.78 6.51
N ALA A 115 -23.32 0.50 6.81
CA ALA A 115 -24.62 1.00 7.21
C ALA A 115 -25.66 0.86 6.08
N VAL A 116 -25.36 1.37 4.89
CA VAL A 116 -26.26 1.30 3.73
C VAL A 116 -26.46 -0.14 3.28
N GLY A 117 -25.38 -0.93 3.22
CA GLY A 117 -25.43 -2.36 2.87
C GLY A 117 -26.32 -3.15 3.83
N TYR A 118 -26.25 -2.86 5.14
CA TYR A 118 -27.15 -3.45 6.14
C TYR A 118 -28.63 -3.11 5.87
N PHE A 119 -28.94 -1.86 5.53
CA PHE A 119 -30.31 -1.44 5.17
C PHE A 119 -30.79 -2.03 3.83
N LEU A 120 -29.89 -2.53 2.99
CA LEU A 120 -30.20 -3.18 1.72
C LEU A 120 -30.25 -4.71 1.81
N LEU A 121 -29.82 -5.31 2.92
CA LEU A 121 -29.96 -6.76 3.13
C LEU A 121 -31.44 -7.17 3.16
N PRO A 122 -31.79 -8.42 2.81
CA PRO A 122 -33.17 -8.89 2.91
C PRO A 122 -33.67 -8.84 4.35
N ALA A 123 -34.91 -8.37 4.55
CA ALA A 123 -35.46 -8.13 5.89
C ALA A 123 -35.42 -9.38 6.79
N SER A 124 -35.60 -10.57 6.22
CA SER A 124 -35.62 -11.87 6.93
C SER A 124 -34.31 -12.22 7.65
N VAL A 125 -33.18 -11.67 7.18
CA VAL A 125 -31.82 -11.89 7.73
C VAL A 125 -31.22 -10.65 8.37
N ARG A 126 -31.98 -9.56 8.51
CA ARG A 126 -31.50 -8.42 9.30
C ARG A 126 -31.54 -8.77 10.78
N ILE A 127 -30.53 -8.30 11.52
CA ILE A 127 -30.44 -8.46 12.98
C ILE A 127 -31.72 -7.96 13.69
N ALA A 128 -32.38 -6.93 13.14
CA ALA A 128 -33.65 -6.42 13.66
C ALA A 128 -34.79 -7.47 13.66
N ASN A 129 -34.77 -8.44 12.74
CA ASN A 129 -35.83 -9.45 12.58
C ASN A 129 -35.36 -10.88 12.89
N LEU A 130 -34.07 -11.06 13.19
CA LEU A 130 -33.44 -12.34 13.48
C LEU A 130 -32.43 -12.18 14.61
N ASN A 131 -32.74 -12.73 15.78
CA ASN A 131 -31.82 -12.72 16.90
C ASN A 131 -30.81 -13.87 16.76
N TYR A 132 -29.66 -13.57 16.17
CA TYR A 132 -28.57 -14.52 15.92
C TYR A 132 -27.99 -15.19 17.17
N LEU A 133 -28.19 -14.61 18.36
CA LEU A 133 -27.64 -15.15 19.61
C LEU A 133 -28.58 -16.13 20.30
N GLN A 134 -29.88 -16.06 20.00
CA GLN A 134 -30.92 -16.84 20.69
C GLN A 134 -31.69 -17.78 19.75
N THR A 135 -31.57 -17.57 18.44
CA THR A 135 -32.26 -18.41 17.45
C THR A 135 -31.44 -19.67 17.17
N PRO A 136 -32.05 -20.88 17.15
CA PRO A 136 -31.35 -22.10 16.76
C PRO A 136 -30.68 -21.98 15.39
N ILE A 137 -29.49 -22.57 15.25
CA ILE A 137 -28.69 -22.46 14.01
C ILE A 137 -29.43 -22.98 12.77
N VAL A 138 -30.29 -23.99 12.95
CA VAL A 138 -31.09 -24.59 11.87
C VAL A 138 -32.07 -23.56 11.31
N ASP A 139 -32.76 -22.81 12.17
CA ASP A 139 -33.71 -21.78 11.76
C ASP A 139 -33.01 -20.60 11.08
N ILE A 140 -31.82 -20.23 11.56
CA ILE A 140 -30.96 -19.24 10.90
C ILE A 140 -30.63 -19.73 9.48
N GLU A 141 -30.12 -20.95 9.34
CA GLU A 141 -29.73 -21.53 8.06
C GLU A 141 -30.90 -21.60 7.07
N THR A 142 -32.07 -22.05 7.52
CA THR A 142 -33.28 -22.08 6.69
C THR A 142 -33.65 -20.70 6.16
N ARG A 143 -33.57 -19.66 6.99
CA ARG A 143 -33.85 -18.28 6.54
C ARG A 143 -32.87 -17.80 5.49
N TRP A 144 -31.59 -18.15 5.61
CA TRP A 144 -30.59 -17.82 4.59
C TRP A 144 -30.79 -18.62 3.30
N LYS A 145 -31.13 -19.91 3.38
CA LYS A 145 -31.36 -20.78 2.22
C LYS A 145 -32.63 -20.43 1.44
N ASN A 146 -33.60 -19.80 2.09
CA ASN A 146 -34.83 -19.35 1.45
C ASN A 146 -34.64 -18.06 0.63
N LEU A 147 -33.47 -17.43 0.71
CA LEU A 147 -33.16 -16.24 -0.06
C LEU A 147 -32.48 -16.60 -1.38
N THR A 148 -32.78 -15.80 -2.40
CA THR A 148 -32.13 -15.89 -3.70
C THR A 148 -30.95 -14.93 -3.76
N VAL A 149 -29.96 -15.24 -4.62
CA VAL A 149 -28.79 -14.37 -4.85
C VAL A 149 -29.21 -12.95 -5.30
N ALA A 150 -30.32 -12.85 -6.04
CA ALA A 150 -30.83 -11.56 -6.51
C ALA A 150 -31.22 -10.62 -5.36
N GLU A 151 -31.65 -11.15 -4.22
CA GLU A 151 -32.02 -10.35 -3.05
C GLU A 151 -30.80 -9.74 -2.35
N PHE A 152 -29.60 -10.27 -2.60
CA PHE A 152 -28.35 -9.71 -2.09
C PHE A 152 -27.70 -8.72 -3.04
N LEU A 153 -28.10 -8.67 -4.32
CA LEU A 153 -27.50 -7.80 -5.34
C LEU A 153 -27.38 -6.34 -4.89
N PRO A 154 -28.39 -5.70 -4.28
CA PRO A 154 -28.26 -4.31 -3.84
C PRO A 154 -27.17 -4.13 -2.78
N SER A 155 -27.13 -5.01 -1.77
CA SER A 155 -26.11 -4.97 -0.72
C SER A 155 -24.70 -5.26 -1.27
N ALA A 156 -24.60 -6.20 -2.21
CA ALA A 156 -23.36 -6.55 -2.90
C ALA A 156 -22.85 -5.41 -3.78
N ALA A 157 -23.75 -4.72 -4.49
CA ALA A 157 -23.41 -3.57 -5.33
C ALA A 157 -22.84 -2.41 -4.49
N VAL A 158 -23.42 -2.14 -3.32
CA VAL A 158 -22.88 -1.13 -2.38
C VAL A 158 -21.51 -1.55 -1.85
N ALA A 159 -21.35 -2.81 -1.45
CA ALA A 159 -20.06 -3.33 -0.98
C ALA A 159 -18.97 -3.24 -2.08
N ALA A 160 -19.30 -3.60 -3.32
CA ALA A 160 -18.40 -3.51 -4.45
C ALA A 160 -18.01 -2.05 -4.75
N SER A 161 -19.00 -1.14 -4.75
CA SER A 161 -18.76 0.30 -4.98
C SER A 161 -17.84 0.89 -3.89
N ALA A 162 -18.05 0.51 -2.64
CA ALA A 162 -17.19 0.92 -1.53
C ALA A 162 -15.78 0.35 -1.64
N GLY A 163 -15.63 -0.89 -2.11
CA GLY A 163 -14.34 -1.50 -2.41
C GLY A 163 -13.55 -0.72 -3.46
N ILE A 164 -14.23 -0.30 -4.55
CA ILE A 164 -13.62 0.53 -5.61
C ILE A 164 -13.19 1.89 -5.04
N LEU A 165 -14.08 2.57 -4.29
CA LEU A 165 -13.76 3.87 -3.68
C LEU A 165 -12.59 3.75 -2.68
N SER A 166 -12.57 2.70 -1.86
CA SER A 166 -11.46 2.42 -0.94
C SER A 166 -10.14 2.19 -1.70
N ALA A 167 -10.18 1.46 -2.81
CA ALA A 167 -9.00 1.23 -3.65
C ALA A 167 -8.46 2.54 -4.26
N ILE A 168 -9.35 3.44 -4.71
CA ILE A 168 -8.96 4.76 -5.21
C ILE A 168 -8.30 5.59 -4.11
N VAL A 169 -8.91 5.65 -2.92
CA VAL A 169 -8.34 6.38 -1.77
C VAL A 169 -6.97 5.83 -1.39
N ARG A 170 -6.81 4.50 -1.35
CA ARG A 170 -5.52 3.84 -1.08
C ARG A 170 -4.48 4.17 -2.14
N HIS A 171 -4.85 4.19 -3.41
CA HIS A 171 -3.94 4.54 -4.49
C HIS A 171 -3.46 6.00 -4.38
N ILE A 172 -4.38 6.94 -4.13
CA ILE A 172 -4.04 8.35 -3.92
C ILE A 172 -3.15 8.51 -2.68
N ALA A 173 -3.50 7.85 -1.57
CA ALA A 173 -2.70 7.87 -0.35
C ALA A 173 -1.30 7.28 -0.56
N ALA A 174 -1.16 6.20 -1.34
CA ALA A 174 0.13 5.60 -1.67
C ALA A 174 1.00 6.55 -2.49
N ARG A 175 0.42 7.24 -3.47
CA ARG A 175 1.14 8.24 -4.27
C ARG A 175 1.59 9.44 -3.43
N ASP A 176 0.70 9.98 -2.60
CA ASP A 176 1.05 11.09 -1.70
C ASP A 176 2.13 10.69 -0.69
N ALA A 177 2.06 9.48 -0.12
CA ALA A 177 3.10 8.97 0.79
C ALA A 177 4.46 8.77 0.10
N ARG A 178 4.45 8.39 -1.19
CA ARG A 178 5.65 8.32 -2.02
C ARG A 178 6.27 9.70 -2.19
N ASP A 179 5.46 10.69 -2.55
CA ASP A 179 5.91 12.05 -2.82
C ASP A 179 6.44 12.72 -1.53
N LEU A 180 5.80 12.45 -0.38
CA LEU A 180 6.31 12.87 0.94
C LEU A 180 7.63 12.20 1.31
N ALA A 181 7.79 10.90 1.04
CA ALA A 181 9.06 10.22 1.26
C ALA A 181 10.18 10.81 0.39
N MET A 182 9.89 11.14 -0.87
CA MET A 182 10.84 11.83 -1.75
C MET A 182 11.25 13.20 -1.21
N GLN A 183 10.29 14.00 -0.72
CA GLN A 183 10.55 15.29 -0.09
C GLN A 183 11.41 15.14 1.17
N ALA A 184 11.09 14.19 2.06
CA ALA A 184 11.86 13.94 3.27
C ALA A 184 13.33 13.56 2.98
N ILE A 185 13.59 12.88 1.86
CA ILE A 185 14.94 12.58 1.38
C ILE A 185 15.62 13.85 0.85
N ALA A 186 14.93 14.61 0.00
CA ALA A 186 15.46 15.84 -0.61
C ALA A 186 15.79 16.92 0.43
N ASP A 187 14.95 17.04 1.46
CA ASP A 187 15.12 18.00 2.57
C ASP A 187 16.15 17.52 3.61
N GLY A 188 16.74 16.32 3.43
CA GLY A 188 17.72 15.74 4.36
C GLY A 188 17.14 15.32 5.72
N THR A 189 15.81 15.24 5.84
CA THR A 189 15.14 14.76 7.06
C THR A 189 15.43 13.28 7.30
N VAL A 190 15.59 12.51 6.23
CA VAL A 190 16.02 11.11 6.26
C VAL A 190 17.40 10.98 5.63
N VAL A 191 18.38 10.56 6.42
CA VAL A 191 19.77 10.38 5.99
C VAL A 191 20.05 8.88 5.82
N PHE A 192 20.75 8.52 4.75
CA PHE A 192 21.18 7.15 4.47
C PHE A 192 22.70 7.10 4.41
N GLU A 193 23.27 6.07 5.02
CA GLU A 193 24.71 5.83 4.98
C GLU A 193 25.03 4.74 3.95
N PRO A 194 26.12 4.88 3.17
CA PRO A 194 26.57 3.83 2.27
C PRO A 194 26.88 2.55 3.04
N ILE A 195 26.38 1.41 2.56
CA ILE A 195 26.80 0.11 3.09
C ILE A 195 28.08 -0.29 2.34
N PRO A 196 29.25 -0.33 3.00
CA PRO A 196 30.50 -0.64 2.33
C PRO A 196 30.50 -2.10 1.85
N LEU A 197 30.92 -2.32 0.60
CA LEU A 197 31.03 -3.66 -0.01
C LEU A 197 32.02 -4.59 0.71
N MET A 198 32.86 -4.06 1.60
CA MET A 198 33.78 -4.81 2.48
C MET A 198 33.38 -4.67 3.96
N SER A 199 32.16 -5.05 4.34
CA SER A 199 31.92 -5.42 5.73
C SER A 199 32.42 -6.85 5.96
N THR A 200 33.73 -7.02 6.14
CA THR A 200 34.26 -8.25 6.73
C THR A 200 33.57 -8.39 8.10
N PRO A 201 32.85 -9.49 8.40
CA PRO A 201 32.42 -9.72 9.77
C PRO A 201 33.68 -9.70 10.63
N ALA A 202 33.75 -8.79 11.59
CA ALA A 202 34.82 -8.78 12.56
C ALA A 202 34.78 -10.14 13.27
N VAL A 203 35.66 -11.04 12.85
CA VAL A 203 35.97 -12.26 13.60
C VAL A 203 36.56 -11.76 14.90
N GLY A 204 35.76 -11.85 15.97
CA GLY A 204 36.15 -11.47 17.32
C GLY A 204 37.50 -12.09 17.68
N ARG A 205 38.38 -11.25 18.22
CA ARG A 205 39.55 -11.68 18.98
C ARG A 205 39.20 -11.61 20.46
#